data_AF-A0A7S1Q8L0-F1
#
_entry.id   AF-A0A7S1Q8L0-F1
#
_cell.length_a   1.000
_cell.length_b   1.000
_cell.length_c   1.000
_cell.angle_alpha   90.00
_cell.angle_beta   90.00
_cell.angle_gamma   90.00
#
_symmetry.space_group_name_H-M   'P 1'
#
loop_
_entity.id
_entity.type
_entity.pdbx_description
1 polymer ?
#
loop_
_entity_poly.entity_id
_entity_poly.type
_entity_poly.pdbx_seq_one_letter_code
_entity_poly.pdbx_strand_id
1 'polypeptide(L)'
;FDGWYVGAWPHMFTAVRYVTGLHAGQTLLERPFSCSDYAGFCQLQPLVRAVCPFTCGCHDPLSGLLWTSPAQGCPIKCREGRLQHRRGRPCVDMHTVNMSAWGTYWTTLGDFWTADLANPAQERVVMAFVRRKIAGGCANEELLPFANVSDCDDRNPFFTVNGLSAIVPFCAARCCQGANPPEDCPTTCHPSIASPLR
;
A
#
# COMPACT_ATOMS: atom_id res chain seq x y z
N PHE A 1 -4.35 -6.13 -18.78
CA PHE A 1 -4.65 -4.76 -19.20
C PHE A 1 -4.86 -4.80 -20.69
N ASP A 2 -6.11 -4.71 -21.13
CA ASP A 2 -6.43 -4.81 -22.56
C ASP A 2 -5.97 -3.54 -23.26
N GLY A 3 -5.30 -3.69 -24.42
CA GLY A 3 -4.72 -2.57 -25.19
C GLY A 3 -5.71 -1.48 -25.58
N TRP A 4 -7.01 -1.72 -25.40
CA TRP A 4 -8.10 -0.78 -25.63
C TRP A 4 -7.99 0.51 -24.80
N TYR A 5 -7.51 0.41 -23.56
CA TYR A 5 -7.36 1.58 -22.67
C TYR A 5 -6.29 2.57 -23.14
N VAL A 6 -5.24 2.06 -23.82
CA VAL A 6 -4.13 2.89 -24.31
C VAL A 6 -4.57 3.78 -25.46
N GLY A 7 -5.40 3.25 -26.36
CA GLY A 7 -5.91 3.99 -27.51
C GLY A 7 -6.90 5.11 -27.15
N ALA A 8 -7.69 4.93 -26.09
CA ALA A 8 -8.68 5.92 -25.65
C ALA A 8 -8.06 7.13 -24.94
N TRP A 9 -6.90 6.97 -24.30
CA TRP A 9 -6.28 8.02 -23.47
C TRP A 9 -4.76 8.15 -23.67
N PRO A 10 -4.26 8.28 -24.92
CA PRO A 10 -2.82 8.23 -25.22
C PRO A 10 -2.01 9.29 -24.44
N HIS A 11 -2.59 10.45 -24.17
CA HIS A 11 -1.95 11.52 -23.42
C HIS A 11 -1.60 11.14 -21.97
N MET A 12 -2.40 10.28 -21.31
CA MET A 12 -2.06 9.81 -19.95
C MET A 12 -0.78 8.95 -19.96
N PHE A 13 -0.64 8.09 -20.96
CA PHE A 13 0.53 7.22 -21.10
C PHE A 13 1.78 8.01 -21.50
N THR A 14 1.62 9.02 -22.36
CA THR A 14 2.70 9.98 -22.66
C THR A 14 3.10 10.78 -21.44
N ALA A 15 2.13 11.22 -20.61
CA ALA A 15 2.43 11.92 -19.36
C ALA A 15 3.20 11.01 -18.39
N VAL A 16 2.86 9.72 -18.28
CA VAL A 16 3.64 8.75 -17.48
C VAL A 16 5.10 8.69 -17.95
N ARG A 17 5.35 8.60 -19.26
CA ARG A 17 6.72 8.62 -19.82
C ARG A 17 7.47 9.88 -19.44
N TYR A 18 6.80 11.02 -19.54
CA TYR A 18 7.40 12.30 -19.24
C TYR A 18 7.79 12.41 -17.76
N VAL A 19 6.85 12.13 -16.84
CA VAL A 19 7.11 12.30 -15.39
C VAL A 19 8.09 11.26 -14.82
N THR A 20 8.22 10.10 -15.46
CA THR A 20 9.19 9.06 -15.05
C THR A 20 10.52 9.18 -15.76
N GLY A 21 10.60 9.92 -16.87
CA GLY A 21 11.75 9.94 -17.78
C GLY A 21 11.93 8.66 -18.60
N LEU A 22 11.21 7.58 -18.26
CA LEU A 22 11.33 6.29 -18.94
C LEU A 22 10.61 6.36 -20.29
N HIS A 23 11.34 6.07 -21.37
CA HIS A 23 10.86 6.17 -22.76
C HIS A 23 10.36 7.58 -23.15
N ALA A 24 10.80 8.63 -22.45
CA ALA A 24 10.49 10.00 -22.83
C ALA A 24 10.99 10.29 -24.25
N GLY A 25 10.17 10.97 -25.06
CA GLY A 25 10.45 11.28 -26.46
C GLY A 25 10.12 10.19 -27.47
N GLN A 26 9.75 8.98 -27.02
CA GLN A 26 9.29 7.90 -27.90
C GLN A 26 7.75 7.90 -28.00
N THR A 27 7.24 7.66 -29.20
CA THR A 27 5.80 7.47 -29.45
C THR A 27 5.31 6.11 -28.92
N LEU A 28 3.99 5.96 -28.75
CA LEU A 28 3.38 4.68 -28.36
C LEU A 28 3.52 3.60 -29.45
N LEU A 29 3.82 3.98 -30.69
CA LEU A 29 4.08 3.05 -31.79
C LEU A 29 5.51 2.50 -31.75
N GLU A 30 6.50 3.37 -31.53
CA GLU A 30 7.92 2.97 -31.44
C GLU A 30 8.19 2.11 -30.21
N ARG A 31 7.54 2.46 -29.10
CA ARG A 31 7.57 1.70 -27.86
C ARG A 31 6.12 1.54 -27.40
N PRO A 32 5.52 0.35 -27.43
CA PRO A 32 4.23 0.14 -26.79
C PRO A 32 4.33 0.36 -25.27
N PHE A 33 3.26 0.86 -24.66
CA PHE A 33 3.23 1.05 -23.21
C PHE A 33 3.02 -0.28 -22.49
N SER A 34 3.91 -0.62 -21.55
CA SER A 34 3.76 -1.76 -20.65
C SER A 34 3.88 -1.32 -19.20
N CYS A 35 2.90 -1.69 -18.37
CA CYS A 35 2.93 -1.35 -16.94
C CYS A 35 4.11 -1.97 -16.20
N SER A 36 4.62 -3.12 -16.65
CA SER A 36 5.80 -3.77 -16.06
C SER A 36 7.02 -2.84 -16.02
N ASP A 37 7.19 -2.03 -17.07
CA ASP A 37 8.36 -1.17 -17.24
C ASP A 37 8.37 -0.05 -16.18
N TYR A 38 7.20 0.29 -15.63
CA TYR A 38 7.03 1.38 -14.68
C TYR A 38 6.83 0.90 -13.23
N ALA A 39 6.96 -0.41 -12.96
CA ALA A 39 6.73 -0.96 -11.62
C ALA A 39 7.59 -0.29 -10.52
N GLY A 40 8.83 0.08 -10.86
CA GLY A 40 9.74 0.78 -9.95
C GLY A 40 9.31 2.20 -9.56
N PHE A 41 8.38 2.81 -10.31
CA PHE A 41 7.88 4.17 -10.06
C PHE A 41 6.60 4.19 -9.23
N CYS A 42 6.07 3.02 -8.84
CA CYS A 42 4.77 2.92 -8.18
C CYS A 42 4.69 3.63 -6.82
N GLN A 43 5.79 3.79 -6.08
CA GLN A 43 5.79 4.58 -4.83
C GLN A 43 5.88 6.09 -5.10
N LEU A 44 6.54 6.48 -6.19
CA LEU A 44 6.93 7.87 -6.45
C LEU A 44 5.90 8.64 -7.29
N GLN A 45 5.20 7.95 -8.19
CA GLN A 45 4.40 8.60 -9.23
C GLN A 45 2.93 8.18 -9.13
N PRO A 46 2.04 9.06 -8.61
CA PRO A 46 0.60 8.81 -8.55
C PRO A 46 -0.01 8.46 -9.91
N LEU A 47 0.50 9.08 -10.98
CA LEU A 47 0.03 8.83 -12.33
C LEU A 47 0.30 7.38 -12.79
N VAL A 48 1.43 6.79 -12.38
CA VAL A 48 1.74 5.38 -12.65
C VAL A 48 0.74 4.49 -11.93
N ARG A 49 0.39 4.80 -10.67
CA ARG A 49 -0.66 4.06 -9.94
C ARG A 49 -2.03 4.18 -10.61
N ALA A 50 -2.35 5.34 -11.17
CA ALA A 50 -3.63 5.56 -11.85
C ALA A 50 -3.75 4.75 -13.14
N VAL A 51 -2.66 4.69 -13.90
CA VAL A 51 -2.60 4.00 -15.19
C VAL A 51 -2.37 2.48 -15.02
N CYS A 52 -1.56 2.10 -14.03
CA CYS A 52 -1.10 0.73 -13.77
C CYS A 52 -1.43 0.23 -12.35
N PRO A 53 -2.67 0.37 -11.86
CA PRO A 53 -2.99 0.10 -10.46
C PRO A 53 -2.75 -1.35 -10.03
N PHE A 54 -2.95 -2.32 -10.93
CA PHE A 54 -2.70 -3.72 -10.59
C PHE A 54 -1.20 -4.01 -10.47
N THR A 55 -0.39 -3.52 -11.41
CA THR A 55 1.07 -3.65 -11.36
C THR A 55 1.66 -2.93 -10.16
N CYS A 56 1.10 -1.77 -9.78
CA CYS A 56 1.50 -1.09 -8.56
C CYS A 56 0.97 -1.72 -7.28
N GLY A 57 0.11 -2.73 -7.37
CA GLY A 57 -0.42 -3.41 -6.19
C GLY A 57 -1.51 -2.65 -5.44
N CYS A 58 -2.19 -1.68 -6.05
CA CYS A 58 -3.33 -0.97 -5.43
C CYS A 58 -4.44 -1.92 -4.93
N HIS A 59 -4.56 -3.08 -5.55
CA HIS A 59 -5.52 -4.14 -5.21
C HIS A 59 -4.95 -5.18 -4.24
N ASP A 60 -3.63 -5.21 -4.01
CA ASP A 60 -2.99 -6.21 -3.19
C ASP A 60 -2.62 -5.61 -1.83
N PRO A 61 -3.24 -6.06 -0.72
CA PRO A 61 -2.87 -5.60 0.62
C PRO A 61 -1.40 -5.87 0.97
N LEU A 62 -0.74 -6.83 0.31
CA LEU A 62 0.66 -7.22 0.60
C LEU A 62 1.69 -6.62 -0.36
N SER A 63 1.31 -5.65 -1.18
CA SER A 63 2.21 -5.03 -2.16
C SER A 63 3.31 -4.17 -1.54
N GLY A 64 3.18 -3.77 -0.27
CA GLY A 64 4.06 -2.77 0.34
C GLY A 64 3.77 -1.35 -0.13
N LEU A 65 2.69 -1.16 -0.90
CA LEU A 65 2.30 0.16 -1.40
C LEU A 65 1.73 1.03 -0.28
N LEU A 66 2.42 2.13 0.03
CA LEU A 66 1.96 3.09 1.02
C LEU A 66 0.71 3.82 0.54
N TRP A 67 0.64 4.15 -0.75
CA TRP A 67 -0.35 5.03 -1.34
C TRP A 67 -1.49 4.25 -1.97
N THR A 68 -2.68 4.23 -1.34
CA THR A 68 -3.80 3.40 -1.84
C THR A 68 -5.12 4.13 -2.01
N SER A 69 -5.13 5.44 -1.81
CA SER A 69 -6.33 6.25 -2.06
C SER A 69 -6.43 6.74 -3.50
N PRO A 70 -7.63 7.13 -3.96
CA PRO A 70 -7.85 7.81 -5.25
C PRO A 70 -7.05 9.10 -5.39
N ALA A 71 -6.96 9.90 -4.31
CA ALA A 71 -6.16 11.13 -4.31
C ALA A 71 -4.67 10.86 -4.57
N GLN A 72 -4.22 9.65 -4.22
CA GLN A 72 -2.86 9.21 -4.44
C GLN A 72 -2.72 8.33 -5.68
N GLY A 73 -3.71 8.30 -6.57
CA GLY A 73 -3.64 7.60 -7.85
C GLY A 73 -4.12 6.16 -7.84
N CYS A 74 -4.53 5.56 -6.72
CA CYS A 74 -5.15 4.24 -6.75
C CYS A 74 -6.67 4.34 -6.99
N PRO A 75 -7.21 3.80 -8.09
CA PRO A 75 -8.64 3.91 -8.40
C PRO A 75 -9.55 3.25 -7.36
N ILE A 76 -10.78 3.76 -7.20
CA ILE A 76 -11.77 3.23 -6.24
C ILE A 76 -12.03 1.72 -6.44
N LYS A 77 -12.08 1.25 -7.69
CA LYS A 77 -12.24 -0.18 -8.02
C LYS A 77 -11.17 -1.08 -7.38
N CYS A 78 -9.97 -0.56 -7.14
CA CYS A 78 -8.91 -1.33 -6.49
C CYS A 78 -9.18 -1.54 -5.00
N ARG A 79 -9.98 -0.67 -4.37
CA ARG A 79 -10.42 -0.85 -2.98
C ARG A 79 -11.24 -2.13 -2.83
N GLU A 80 -12.22 -2.35 -3.71
CA GLU A 80 -13.05 -3.57 -3.70
C GLU A 80 -12.18 -4.82 -3.89
N GLY A 81 -11.29 -4.78 -4.88
CA GLY A 81 -10.31 -5.84 -5.10
C GLY A 81 -9.46 -6.10 -3.85
N ARG A 82 -8.97 -5.04 -3.19
CA ARG A 82 -8.16 -5.15 -1.96
C ARG A 82 -8.92 -5.80 -0.81
N LEU A 83 -10.18 -5.42 -0.62
CA LEU A 83 -11.04 -6.01 0.41
C LEU A 83 -11.27 -7.50 0.13
N GLN A 84 -11.53 -7.86 -1.13
CA GLN A 84 -11.70 -9.25 -1.54
C GLN A 84 -10.42 -10.08 -1.33
N HIS A 85 -9.26 -9.57 -1.76
CA HIS A 85 -7.97 -10.23 -1.56
C HIS A 85 -7.64 -10.38 -0.07
N ARG A 86 -7.98 -9.39 0.76
CA ARG A 86 -7.75 -9.48 2.21
C ARG A 86 -8.60 -10.58 2.85
N ARG A 87 -9.91 -10.61 2.56
CA ARG A 87 -10.84 -11.61 3.13
C ARG A 87 -10.48 -13.05 2.78
N GLY A 88 -9.95 -13.26 1.59
CA GLY A 88 -9.57 -14.59 1.07
C GLY A 88 -8.16 -15.08 1.47
N ARG A 89 -7.36 -14.26 2.16
CA ARG A 89 -6.00 -14.64 2.58
C ARG A 89 -6.00 -15.46 3.88
N PRO A 90 -4.91 -16.19 4.17
CA PRO A 90 -4.71 -16.78 5.49
C PRO A 90 -4.53 -15.71 6.56
N CYS A 91 -4.92 -16.03 7.80
CA CYS A 91 -4.70 -15.19 8.96
C CYS A 91 -3.23 -15.26 9.40
N VAL A 92 -2.36 -14.59 8.66
CA VAL A 92 -0.92 -14.54 8.91
C VAL A 92 -0.43 -13.11 8.79
N ASP A 93 0.54 -12.75 9.62
CA ASP A 93 1.16 -11.43 9.55
C ASP A 93 2.12 -11.35 8.35
N MET A 94 2.04 -10.27 7.60
CA MET A 94 2.77 -10.07 6.35
C MET A 94 4.28 -10.17 6.49
N HIS A 95 4.88 -9.69 7.59
CA HIS A 95 6.32 -9.77 7.78
C HIS A 95 6.84 -11.23 7.71
N THR A 96 5.97 -12.21 8.00
CA THR A 96 6.28 -13.65 7.87
C THR A 96 6.20 -14.16 6.43
N VAL A 97 5.47 -13.47 5.55
CA VAL A 97 5.20 -13.89 4.16
C VAL A 97 6.02 -13.09 3.15
N ASN A 98 6.17 -11.78 3.37
CA ASN A 98 6.84 -10.85 2.46
C ASN A 98 7.52 -9.70 3.23
N MET A 99 8.66 -10.02 3.82
CA MET A 99 9.48 -9.05 4.57
C MET A 99 9.96 -7.89 3.70
N SER A 100 10.20 -8.12 2.40
CA SER A 100 10.63 -7.05 1.49
C SER A 100 9.57 -5.96 1.37
N ALA A 101 8.33 -6.33 1.08
CA ALA A 101 7.26 -5.35 0.94
C ALA A 101 6.88 -4.69 2.28
N TRP A 102 7.06 -5.38 3.40
CA TRP A 102 6.97 -4.78 4.74
C TRP A 102 8.04 -3.69 4.93
N GLY A 103 9.30 -4.00 4.58
CA GLY A 103 10.40 -3.04 4.60
C GLY A 103 10.15 -1.83 3.70
N THR A 104 9.64 -2.06 2.48
CA THR A 104 9.29 -0.98 1.53
C THR A 104 8.23 -0.06 2.13
N TYR A 105 7.14 -0.61 2.68
CA TYR A 105 6.07 0.20 3.28
C TYR A 105 6.61 1.15 4.34
N TRP A 106 7.35 0.63 5.32
CA TRP A 106 7.86 1.43 6.43
C TRP A 106 8.94 2.43 6.02
N THR A 107 9.78 2.06 5.05
CA THR A 107 10.77 3.00 4.49
C THR A 107 10.08 4.15 3.80
N THR A 108 9.09 3.87 2.94
CA THR A 108 8.32 4.92 2.24
C THR A 108 7.53 5.80 3.23
N LEU A 109 6.98 5.23 4.31
CA LEU A 109 6.30 6.02 5.34
C LEU A 109 7.29 6.92 6.10
N GLY A 110 8.48 6.41 6.40
CA GLY A 110 9.58 7.17 6.97
C GLY A 110 9.94 8.36 6.10
N ASP A 111 10.22 8.10 4.82
CA ASP A 111 10.57 9.13 3.83
C ASP A 111 9.48 10.20 3.74
N PHE A 112 8.21 9.78 3.67
CA PHE A 112 7.04 10.68 3.64
C PHE A 112 7.01 11.61 4.86
N TRP A 113 7.21 11.07 6.06
CA TRP A 113 7.23 11.90 7.27
C TRP A 113 8.41 12.83 7.34
N THR A 114 9.58 12.38 6.87
CA THR A 114 10.80 13.18 6.96
C THR A 114 10.90 14.24 5.88
N ALA A 115 10.11 14.15 4.80
CA ALA A 115 10.17 15.08 3.67
C ALA A 115 10.02 16.56 4.06
N ASP A 116 9.18 16.84 5.06
CA ASP A 116 8.89 18.21 5.51
C ASP A 116 9.50 18.55 6.89
N LEU A 117 10.28 17.65 7.48
CA LEU A 117 10.89 17.91 8.79
C LEU A 117 12.10 18.83 8.66
N ALA A 118 11.96 20.05 9.19
CA ALA A 118 13.08 20.98 9.30
C ALA A 118 14.10 20.62 10.40
N ASN A 119 13.74 19.70 11.32
CA ASN A 119 14.55 19.37 12.49
C ASN A 119 15.21 17.97 12.36
N PRO A 120 16.56 17.90 12.25
CA PRO A 120 17.29 16.63 12.17
C PRO A 120 17.10 15.70 13.38
N ALA A 121 16.73 16.23 14.55
CA ALA A 121 16.41 15.41 15.71
C ALA A 121 15.10 14.63 15.52
N GLN A 122 14.09 15.24 14.90
CA GLN A 122 12.83 14.56 14.59
C GLN A 122 13.03 13.48 13.53
N GLU A 123 13.84 13.76 12.51
CA GLU A 123 14.22 12.78 11.49
C GLU A 123 14.86 11.53 12.13
N ARG A 124 15.82 11.72 13.06
CA ARG A 124 16.44 10.59 13.78
C ARG A 124 15.43 9.75 14.57
N VAL A 125 14.44 10.40 15.21
CA VAL A 125 13.38 9.70 15.95
C VAL A 125 12.51 8.86 14.99
N VAL A 126 12.07 9.44 13.89
CA VAL A 126 11.27 8.75 12.86
C VAL A 126 12.03 7.58 12.27
N MET A 127 13.28 7.78 11.85
CA MET A 127 14.07 6.73 11.22
C MET A 127 14.45 5.62 12.21
N ALA A 128 14.65 5.93 13.50
CA ALA A 128 14.84 4.92 14.53
C ALA A 128 13.57 4.08 14.75
N PHE A 129 12.40 4.73 14.75
CA PHE A 129 11.10 4.04 14.80
C PHE A 129 10.91 3.11 13.60
N VAL A 130 11.13 3.62 12.37
CA VAL A 130 11.03 2.83 11.12
C VAL A 130 11.91 1.58 11.19
N ARG A 131 13.17 1.71 11.61
CA ARG A 131 14.08 0.55 11.74
C ARG A 131 13.56 -0.49 12.73
N ARG A 132 13.01 -0.05 13.88
CA ARG A 132 12.43 -0.96 14.87
C ARG A 132 11.16 -1.64 14.34
N LYS A 133 10.35 -0.95 13.54
CA LYS A 133 9.16 -1.55 12.89
C LYS A 133 9.52 -2.58 11.84
N ILE A 134 10.52 -2.27 11.00
CA ILE A 134 11.04 -3.23 10.02
C ILE A 134 11.58 -4.47 10.72
N ALA A 135 12.41 -4.31 11.75
CA ALA A 135 13.03 -5.42 12.46
C ALA A 135 12.04 -6.24 13.30
N GLY A 136 11.11 -5.59 13.99
CA GLY A 136 10.15 -6.24 14.88
C GLY A 136 8.90 -6.78 14.20
N GLY A 137 8.68 -6.45 12.93
CA GLY A 137 7.49 -6.89 12.19
C GLY A 137 6.20 -6.48 12.89
N CYS A 138 5.21 -7.35 12.81
CA CYS A 138 3.91 -7.13 13.45
C CYS A 138 3.94 -7.31 14.97
N ALA A 139 5.02 -7.84 15.57
CA ALA A 139 5.14 -7.95 17.03
C ALA A 139 5.52 -6.61 17.69
N ASN A 140 6.02 -5.64 16.93
CA ASN A 140 6.37 -4.33 17.46
C ASN A 140 5.11 -3.49 17.74
N GLU A 141 4.84 -3.18 19.01
CA GLU A 141 3.65 -2.47 19.46
C GLU A 141 3.81 -0.95 19.58
N GLU A 142 4.97 -0.42 19.19
CA GLU A 142 5.24 1.01 19.29
C GLU A 142 4.23 1.81 18.46
N LEU A 143 3.62 2.84 19.07
CA LEU A 143 2.67 3.70 18.37
C LEU A 143 3.40 4.60 17.39
N LEU A 144 2.71 5.00 16.32
CA LEU A 144 3.22 5.97 15.36
C LEU A 144 3.66 7.27 16.07
N PRO A 145 4.94 7.67 15.94
CA PRO A 145 5.43 8.94 16.46
C PRO A 145 4.52 10.09 16.04
N PHE A 146 4.23 11.01 16.96
CA PHE A 146 3.44 12.23 16.74
C PHE A 146 1.95 12.04 16.43
N ALA A 147 1.53 10.85 15.99
CA ALA A 147 0.12 10.54 15.74
C ALA A 147 -0.55 9.85 16.95
N ASN A 148 0.23 9.13 17.77
CA ASN A 148 -0.30 8.28 18.85
C ASN A 148 -1.37 7.29 18.34
N VAL A 149 -1.18 6.83 17.10
CA VAL A 149 -2.11 5.94 16.40
C VAL A 149 -1.57 4.53 16.44
N SER A 150 -2.47 3.57 16.72
CA SER A 150 -2.18 2.15 16.59
C SER A 150 -2.17 1.74 15.13
N ASP A 151 -1.21 0.91 14.76
CA ASP A 151 -1.11 0.33 13.42
C ASP A 151 -2.36 -0.50 13.03
N CYS A 152 -3.10 -1.00 14.02
CA CYS A 152 -4.33 -1.76 13.78
C CYS A 152 -5.59 -0.91 13.62
N ASP A 153 -5.50 0.42 13.67
CA ASP A 153 -6.64 1.32 13.47
C ASP A 153 -6.66 1.84 12.02
N ASP A 154 -7.32 1.09 11.13
CA ASP A 154 -7.49 1.48 9.72
C ASP A 154 -8.51 2.59 9.48
N ARG A 155 -9.31 2.91 10.52
CA ARG A 155 -10.30 4.00 10.49
C ARG A 155 -9.71 5.30 10.99
N ASN A 156 -8.47 5.31 11.44
CA ASN A 156 -7.86 6.51 11.96
C ASN A 156 -7.85 7.63 10.90
N PRO A 157 -8.31 8.85 11.24
CA PRO A 157 -8.26 10.00 10.33
C PRO A 157 -6.88 10.26 9.75
N PHE A 158 -5.82 9.92 10.50
CA PHE A 158 -4.45 10.02 10.04
C PHE A 158 -4.21 9.27 8.72
N PHE A 159 -4.62 8.00 8.60
CA PHE A 159 -4.38 7.24 7.37
C PHE A 159 -5.31 7.71 6.23
N THR A 160 -6.58 7.95 6.55
CA THR A 160 -7.60 8.27 5.55
C THR A 160 -7.40 9.64 4.92
N VAL A 161 -7.12 10.67 5.72
CA VAL A 161 -6.89 12.05 5.25
C VAL A 161 -5.60 12.15 4.43
N ASN A 162 -4.55 11.40 4.82
CA ASN A 162 -3.28 11.41 4.09
C ASN A 162 -3.26 10.43 2.90
N GLY A 163 -4.33 9.66 2.68
CA GLY A 163 -4.41 8.70 1.58
C GLY A 163 -3.45 7.51 1.71
N LEU A 164 -3.05 7.21 2.94
CA LEU A 164 -2.13 6.14 3.30
C LEU A 164 -2.87 4.81 3.43
N SER A 165 -2.16 3.72 3.14
CA SER A 165 -2.54 2.36 3.49
C SER A 165 -2.47 2.19 5.00
N ALA A 166 -3.57 1.72 5.61
CA ALA A 166 -3.53 1.20 6.97
C ALA A 166 -2.65 -0.05 7.07
N ILE A 167 -2.21 -0.39 8.29
CA ILE A 167 -1.34 -1.55 8.58
C ILE A 167 -2.16 -2.81 8.95
N VAL A 168 -3.45 -2.69 9.27
CA VAL A 168 -4.40 -3.82 9.36
C VAL A 168 -4.22 -4.90 8.26
N PRO A 169 -4.10 -4.57 6.96
CA PRO A 169 -3.84 -5.57 5.91
C PRO A 169 -2.53 -6.34 6.06
N PHE A 170 -1.55 -5.75 6.74
CA PHE A 170 -0.21 -6.29 6.90
C PHE A 170 -0.08 -7.12 8.17
N CYS A 171 -0.86 -6.86 9.22
CA CYS A 171 -0.75 -7.56 10.49
C CYS A 171 -2.06 -8.28 10.84
N ALA A 172 -2.58 -9.08 9.90
CA ALA A 172 -3.88 -9.71 10.05
C ALA A 172 -3.97 -10.62 11.28
N ALA A 173 -2.95 -11.42 11.57
CA ALA A 173 -2.97 -12.31 12.72
C ALA A 173 -3.03 -11.52 14.03
N ARG A 174 -2.44 -10.33 14.09
CA ARG A 174 -2.51 -9.45 15.27
C ARG A 174 -3.75 -8.57 15.32
N CYS A 175 -3.99 -7.80 14.26
CA CYS A 175 -5.02 -6.75 14.22
C CYS A 175 -6.45 -7.29 14.09
N CYS A 176 -6.61 -8.53 13.65
CA CYS A 176 -7.91 -9.18 13.55
C CYS A 176 -8.25 -10.05 14.77
N GLN A 177 -7.46 -9.98 15.84
CA GLN A 177 -7.82 -10.62 17.10
C GLN A 177 -8.71 -9.69 17.93
N GLY A 178 -9.74 -10.24 18.57
CA GLY A 178 -10.59 -9.52 19.53
C GLY A 178 -12.07 -9.53 19.20
N ALA A 179 -12.86 -8.84 20.02
CA ALA A 179 -14.32 -8.83 19.94
C ALA A 179 -14.88 -7.98 18.79
N ASN A 180 -14.12 -6.98 18.31
CA ASN A 180 -14.53 -6.04 17.27
C ASN A 180 -13.42 -5.87 16.21
N PRO A 181 -13.12 -6.93 15.44
CA PRO A 181 -12.13 -6.85 14.37
C PRO A 181 -12.59 -5.90 13.25
N PRO A 182 -11.66 -5.30 12.48
CA PRO A 182 -12.01 -4.62 11.24
C PRO A 182 -12.85 -5.50 10.29
N GLU A 183 -13.85 -4.92 9.63
CA GLU A 183 -14.79 -5.62 8.73
C GLU A 183 -14.13 -6.31 7.51
N ASP A 184 -12.87 -6.00 7.26
CA ASP A 184 -12.10 -6.52 6.14
C ASP A 184 -11.07 -7.58 6.54
N CYS A 185 -11.05 -7.99 7.81
CA CYS A 185 -10.21 -9.07 8.30
C CYS A 185 -10.40 -10.39 7.53
N PRO A 186 -9.33 -11.18 7.34
CA PRO A 186 -9.44 -12.51 6.78
C PRO A 186 -10.46 -13.34 7.56
N THR A 187 -11.31 -14.07 6.82
CA THR A 187 -12.32 -14.94 7.44
C THR A 187 -11.69 -16.02 8.33
N THR A 188 -10.46 -16.42 8.00
CA THR A 188 -9.65 -17.39 8.77
C THR A 188 -9.16 -16.86 10.12
N CYS A 189 -9.23 -15.53 10.36
CA CYS A 189 -8.91 -14.96 11.69
C CYS A 189 -10.04 -15.17 12.72
N HIS A 190 -11.22 -15.60 12.27
CA HIS A 190 -12.41 -15.80 13.11
C HIS A 190 -12.86 -17.26 13.08
N PRO A 191 -12.15 -18.18 13.73
CA PRO A 191 -12.51 -19.61 13.71
C PRO A 191 -13.89 -19.89 14.31
N SER A 192 -14.43 -18.99 15.12
CA SER A 192 -15.74 -19.10 15.78
C SER A 192 -16.95 -18.88 14.87
N ILE A 193 -16.77 -18.50 13.59
CA ILE A 193 -17.84 -18.42 12.58
C ILE A 193 -17.76 -19.59 11.58
N ALA A 194 -16.95 -20.62 11.88
CA ALA A 194 -17.11 -21.91 11.21
C ALA A 194 -18.50 -22.45 11.62
N SER A 195 -19.48 -22.29 10.72
CA SER A 195 -20.84 -22.81 10.90
C SER A 195 -20.78 -24.25 11.40
N PRO A 196 -21.58 -24.63 12.41
CA PRO A 196 -21.84 -26.03 12.65
C PRO A 196 -22.49 -26.57 11.37
N LEU A 197 -21.73 -27.34 10.60
CA LEU A 197 -22.28 -28.19 9.56
C LEU A 197 -23.35 -29.07 10.23
N ARG A 198 -24.62 -28.74 10.00
CA ARG A 198 -25.78 -29.60 10.21
C ARG A 198 -26.31 -30.02 8.85
#